data_AF-A0A2D4I3P5-F1
#
_entry.id   AF-A0A2D4I3P5-F1
#
_cell.length_a   1.000
_cell.length_b   1.000
_cell.length_c   1.000
_cell.angle_alpha   90.00
_cell.angle_beta   90.00
_cell.angle_gamma   90.00
#
_symmetry.space_group_name_H-M   'P 1'
#
loop_
_entity.id
_entity.type
_entity.pdbx_description
1 polymer ?
#
loop_
_entity_poly.entity_id
_entity_poly.type
_entity_poly.pdbx_seq_one_letter_code
_entity_poly.pdbx_strand_id
1 'polypeptide(L)'
;DNALQKGQALLSKQDAHSSWMIGIQERMDYIEKKVDQLIKQFPDHGEFTSNKEHLATSLEDYLKKASTKIQNIGPVLSAAVNPGSSAPESEEVLKKYLELANQTKEMANELELAVRICKEMEELETTEIAVFSNKTELLNEELATLNRNLSLKLKILKPYVAFLKSSDEVGNDAQKLKEFYISEPAEDIEAKNEALLQSADAQWHIVLKKIISTQNMGHDFLNLVKMVNNNLIMNVENVVQVTER
;
A
#
# COMPACT_ATOMS: atom_id res chain seq x y z
N ASP A 1 -49.29 -22.24 14.56
CA ASP A 1 -50.53 -21.57 14.99
C ASP A 1 -50.56 -20.11 14.60
N ASN A 2 -51.09 -19.80 13.41
CA ASN A 2 -51.15 -18.42 12.93
C ASN A 2 -52.40 -17.73 13.51
N ALA A 3 -52.21 -16.75 14.38
CA ALA A 3 -53.28 -15.95 14.98
C ALA A 3 -54.20 -15.31 13.92
N LEU A 4 -53.67 -15.05 12.71
CA LEU A 4 -54.39 -14.51 11.57
C LEU A 4 -55.46 -15.46 11.02
N GLN A 5 -55.14 -16.76 10.90
CA GLN A 5 -56.10 -17.78 10.48
C GLN A 5 -57.19 -18.02 11.53
N LYS A 6 -56.82 -17.97 12.83
CA LYS A 6 -57.81 -18.05 13.92
C LYS A 6 -58.72 -16.83 13.94
N GLY A 7 -58.20 -15.64 13.61
CA GLY A 7 -58.98 -14.41 13.42
C GLY A 7 -59.98 -14.49 12.26
N GLN A 8 -59.54 -14.95 11.09
CA GLN A 8 -60.41 -15.15 9.91
C GLN A 8 -61.51 -16.21 10.15
N ALA A 9 -61.20 -17.26 10.90
CA ALA A 9 -62.17 -18.30 11.28
C ALA A 9 -63.22 -17.82 12.31
N LEU A 10 -62.92 -16.77 13.09
CA LEU A 10 -63.87 -16.14 14.01
C LEU A 10 -64.79 -15.15 13.26
N LEU A 11 -64.24 -14.43 12.27
CA LEU A 11 -65.00 -13.50 11.43
C LEU A 11 -66.08 -14.18 10.58
N SER A 12 -65.87 -15.43 10.17
CA SER A 12 -66.80 -16.21 9.33
C SER A 12 -67.96 -16.87 10.10
N LYS A 13 -67.98 -16.79 11.43
CA LYS A 13 -68.97 -17.47 12.29
C LYS A 13 -70.02 -16.55 12.93
N GLN A 14 -69.98 -15.24 12.68
CA GLN A 14 -70.81 -14.25 13.37
C GLN A 14 -71.59 -13.38 12.39
N ASP A 15 -72.79 -12.92 12.77
CA ASP A 15 -73.71 -12.16 11.91
C ASP A 15 -73.00 -10.98 11.24
N ALA A 16 -72.97 -11.01 9.90
CA ALA A 16 -72.15 -10.15 9.03
C ALA A 16 -72.56 -8.66 9.03
N HIS A 17 -73.52 -8.25 9.87
CA HIS A 17 -74.17 -6.93 9.83
C HIS A 17 -73.96 -6.06 11.08
N SER A 18 -73.16 -6.48 12.06
CA SER A 18 -72.83 -5.60 13.19
C SER A 18 -71.79 -4.53 12.80
N SER A 19 -71.99 -3.28 13.25
CA SER A 19 -71.07 -2.16 12.96
C SER A 19 -69.63 -2.44 13.42
N TRP A 20 -69.47 -3.27 14.45
CA TRP A 20 -68.18 -3.72 14.94
C TRP A 20 -67.47 -4.67 13.95
N MET A 21 -68.19 -5.58 13.30
CA MET A 21 -67.64 -6.47 12.27
C MET A 21 -67.16 -5.70 11.03
N ILE A 22 -67.92 -4.67 10.62
CA ILE A 22 -67.53 -3.77 9.54
C ILE A 22 -66.20 -3.07 9.89
N GLY A 23 -66.09 -2.53 11.10
CA GLY A 23 -64.86 -1.87 11.55
C GLY A 23 -63.64 -2.80 11.66
N ILE A 24 -63.83 -4.09 12.01
CA ILE A 24 -62.75 -5.07 12.01
C ILE A 24 -62.31 -5.39 10.57
N GLN A 25 -63.25 -5.60 9.65
CA GLN A 25 -62.94 -5.89 8.25
C GLN A 25 -62.15 -4.74 7.61
N GLU A 26 -62.56 -3.49 7.82
CA GLU A 26 -61.85 -2.31 7.30
C GLU A 26 -60.40 -2.22 7.81
N ARG A 27 -60.18 -2.55 9.09
CA ARG A 27 -58.84 -2.58 9.68
C ARG A 27 -58.00 -3.72 9.11
N MET A 28 -58.61 -4.89 8.87
CA MET A 28 -57.94 -6.04 8.28
C MET A 28 -57.50 -5.74 6.84
N ASP A 29 -58.39 -5.19 6.01
CA ASP A 29 -58.11 -4.78 4.64
C ASP A 29 -57.02 -3.70 4.57
N TYR A 30 -57.03 -2.77 5.54
CA TYR A 30 -55.98 -1.77 5.67
C TYR A 30 -54.61 -2.40 6.03
N ILE A 31 -54.59 -3.33 6.97
CA ILE A 31 -53.37 -4.06 7.35
C ILE A 31 -52.86 -4.89 6.17
N GLU A 32 -53.74 -5.60 5.45
CA GLU A 32 -53.38 -6.41 4.29
C GLU A 32 -52.79 -5.54 3.17
N LYS A 33 -53.43 -4.41 2.85
CA LYS A 33 -52.84 -3.40 1.93
C LYS A 33 -51.48 -2.90 2.40
N LYS A 34 -51.29 -2.70 3.71
CA LYS A 34 -50.00 -2.25 4.26
C LYS A 34 -48.94 -3.34 4.18
N VAL A 35 -49.30 -4.59 4.42
CA VAL A 35 -48.43 -5.76 4.26
C VAL A 35 -48.04 -5.92 2.79
N ASP A 36 -48.98 -5.83 1.85
CA ASP A 36 -48.69 -5.90 0.41
C ASP A 36 -47.78 -4.75 -0.06
N GLN A 37 -47.99 -3.54 0.46
CA GLN A 37 -47.11 -2.41 0.19
C GLN A 37 -45.70 -2.65 0.74
N LEU A 38 -45.58 -3.23 1.93
CA LEU A 38 -44.30 -3.55 2.55
C LEU A 38 -43.57 -4.64 1.74
N ILE A 39 -44.27 -5.72 1.36
CA ILE A 39 -43.73 -6.81 0.56
C ILE A 39 -43.21 -6.29 -0.80
N LYS A 40 -43.92 -5.36 -1.45
CA LYS A 40 -43.48 -4.72 -2.69
C LYS A 40 -42.28 -3.79 -2.53
N GLN A 41 -41.99 -3.33 -1.32
CA GLN A 41 -40.82 -2.49 -1.02
C GLN A 41 -39.60 -3.31 -0.63
N PHE A 42 -39.77 -4.58 -0.25
CA PHE A 42 -38.64 -5.48 -0.08
C PHE A 42 -38.16 -5.98 -1.45
N PRO A 43 -36.85 -5.93 -1.75
CA PRO A 43 -36.30 -6.60 -2.93
C PRO A 43 -36.65 -8.09 -2.88
N ASP A 44 -36.85 -8.69 -4.05
CA ASP A 44 -37.23 -10.10 -4.15
C ASP A 44 -36.15 -10.96 -3.46
N HIS A 45 -36.57 -11.96 -2.66
CA HIS A 45 -35.62 -12.75 -1.87
C HIS A 45 -34.55 -13.41 -2.76
N GLY A 46 -34.88 -13.73 -4.01
CA GLY A 46 -33.95 -14.25 -5.01
C GLY A 46 -32.89 -13.23 -5.49
N GLU A 47 -33.24 -11.95 -5.56
CA GLU A 47 -32.32 -10.86 -5.93
C GLU A 47 -31.32 -10.59 -4.79
N PHE A 48 -31.79 -10.66 -3.55
CA PHE A 48 -30.95 -10.53 -2.36
C PHE A 48 -29.93 -11.67 -2.21
N THR A 49 -30.34 -12.92 -2.45
CA THR A 49 -29.42 -14.08 -2.43
C THR A 49 -28.40 -14.03 -3.57
N SER A 50 -28.83 -13.63 -4.78
CA SER A 50 -27.95 -13.46 -5.94
C SER A 50 -26.88 -12.40 -5.70
N ASN A 51 -27.25 -11.25 -5.11
CA ASN A 51 -26.28 -10.21 -4.75
C ASN A 51 -25.25 -10.67 -3.71
N LYS A 52 -25.68 -11.46 -2.71
CA LYS A 52 -24.77 -12.03 -1.71
C LYS A 52 -23.73 -12.97 -2.33
N GLU A 53 -24.17 -13.89 -3.18
CA GLU A 53 -23.28 -14.84 -3.88
C GLU A 53 -22.32 -14.12 -4.83
N HIS A 54 -22.80 -13.08 -5.53
CA HIS A 54 -21.96 -12.26 -6.40
C HIS A 54 -20.87 -11.51 -5.63
N LEU A 55 -21.21 -10.91 -4.48
CA LEU A 55 -20.25 -10.23 -3.60
C LEU A 55 -19.20 -11.21 -3.06
N ALA A 56 -19.62 -12.38 -2.58
CA ALA A 56 -18.73 -13.43 -2.10
C ALA A 56 -17.73 -13.88 -3.19
N THR A 57 -18.23 -14.16 -4.39
CA THR A 57 -17.39 -14.57 -5.53
C THR A 57 -16.39 -13.47 -5.92
N SER A 58 -16.84 -12.23 -5.97
CA SER A 58 -15.99 -11.07 -6.30
C SER A 58 -14.90 -10.85 -5.26
N LEU A 59 -15.25 -10.96 -3.98
CA LEU A 59 -14.31 -10.83 -2.87
C LEU A 59 -13.29 -11.98 -2.87
N GLU A 60 -13.71 -13.19 -3.17
CA GLU A 60 -12.82 -14.34 -3.26
C GLU A 60 -11.77 -14.18 -4.37
N ASP A 61 -12.19 -13.81 -5.58
CA ASP A 61 -11.27 -13.58 -6.71
C ASP A 61 -10.29 -12.44 -6.38
N TYR A 62 -10.81 -11.36 -5.80
CA TYR A 62 -10.02 -10.24 -5.35
C TYR A 62 -8.92 -10.65 -4.34
N LEU A 63 -9.28 -11.37 -3.28
CA LEU A 63 -8.33 -11.82 -2.26
C LEU A 63 -7.34 -12.85 -2.80
N LYS A 64 -7.75 -13.70 -3.76
CA LYS A 64 -6.86 -14.64 -4.44
C LYS A 64 -5.82 -13.89 -5.28
N LYS A 65 -6.23 -12.85 -5.99
CA LYS A 65 -5.34 -11.98 -6.76
C LYS A 65 -4.35 -11.24 -5.86
N ALA A 66 -4.81 -10.70 -4.73
CA ALA A 66 -3.95 -10.06 -3.73
C ALA A 66 -2.92 -11.04 -3.17
N SER A 67 -3.36 -12.24 -2.77
CA SER A 67 -2.48 -13.31 -2.29
C SER A 67 -1.40 -13.68 -3.33
N THR A 68 -1.78 -13.83 -4.60
CA THR A 68 -0.84 -14.15 -5.68
C THR A 68 0.21 -13.04 -5.85
N LYS A 69 -0.21 -11.77 -5.84
CA LYS A 69 0.70 -10.63 -5.92
C LYS A 69 1.68 -10.60 -4.73
N ILE A 70 1.20 -10.80 -3.50
CA ILE A 70 2.05 -10.85 -2.30
C ILE A 70 3.09 -11.96 -2.42
N GLN A 71 2.67 -13.16 -2.83
CA GLN A 71 3.55 -14.31 -3.04
C GLN A 71 4.61 -14.06 -4.12
N ASN A 72 4.32 -13.26 -5.13
CA ASN A 72 5.29 -12.90 -6.17
C ASN A 72 6.34 -11.88 -5.68
N ILE A 73 5.94 -10.94 -4.81
CA ILE A 73 6.80 -9.87 -4.31
C ILE A 73 7.75 -10.39 -3.21
N GLY A 74 7.28 -11.29 -2.35
CA GLY A 74 8.04 -11.84 -1.22
C GLY A 74 9.44 -12.35 -1.60
N PRO A 75 9.58 -13.27 -2.58
CA PRO A 75 10.87 -13.79 -3.01
C PRO A 75 11.82 -12.72 -3.54
N VAL A 76 11.31 -11.72 -4.27
CA VAL A 76 12.12 -10.61 -4.82
C VAL A 76 12.70 -9.74 -3.69
N LEU A 77 11.93 -9.53 -2.62
CA LEU A 77 12.39 -8.81 -1.43
C LEU A 77 13.40 -9.62 -0.60
N SER A 78 13.18 -10.93 -0.46
CA SER A 78 14.08 -11.82 0.28
C SER A 78 15.42 -12.07 -0.42
N ALA A 79 15.46 -11.97 -1.74
CA ALA A 79 16.69 -12.09 -2.50
C ALA A 79 17.70 -10.99 -2.11
N ALA A 80 18.96 -11.40 -1.93
CA ALA A 80 20.09 -10.49 -1.79
C ALA A 80 20.42 -9.89 -3.16
N VAL A 81 19.68 -8.84 -3.56
CA VAL A 81 19.97 -8.11 -4.78
C VAL A 81 21.16 -7.20 -4.55
N ASN A 82 22.27 -7.45 -5.25
CA ASN A 82 23.41 -6.56 -5.27
C ASN A 82 23.03 -5.29 -6.05
N PRO A 83 23.09 -4.09 -5.44
CA PRO A 83 22.80 -2.84 -6.15
C PRO A 83 23.85 -2.47 -7.20
N GLY A 84 24.97 -3.19 -7.30
CA GLY A 84 26.07 -2.84 -8.19
C GLY A 84 26.94 -1.72 -7.61
N SER A 85 27.97 -1.32 -8.35
CA SER A 85 28.91 -0.28 -7.91
C SER A 85 28.85 1.01 -8.73
N SER A 86 28.07 1.03 -9.80
CA SER A 86 27.88 2.20 -10.66
C SER A 86 26.51 2.83 -10.46
N ALA A 87 26.40 4.14 -10.75
CA ALA A 87 25.12 4.84 -10.73
C ALA A 87 24.03 4.16 -11.60
N PRO A 88 24.27 3.78 -12.88
CA PRO A 88 23.22 3.16 -13.69
C PRO A 88 22.76 1.79 -13.17
N GLU A 89 23.67 0.94 -12.69
CA GLU A 89 23.32 -0.36 -12.10
C GLU A 89 22.40 -0.18 -10.88
N SER A 90 22.81 0.70 -9.97
CA SER A 90 22.09 0.94 -8.72
C SER A 90 20.76 1.67 -8.93
N GLU A 91 20.65 2.52 -9.95
CA GLU A 91 19.39 3.13 -10.38
C GLU A 91 18.40 2.11 -10.94
N GLU A 92 18.86 1.13 -11.72
CA GLU A 92 17.99 0.09 -12.24
C GLU A 92 17.37 -0.72 -11.09
N VAL A 93 18.18 -1.06 -10.09
CA VAL A 93 17.72 -1.75 -8.88
C VAL A 93 16.76 -0.85 -8.08
N LEU A 94 17.07 0.45 -7.93
CA LEU A 94 16.19 1.40 -7.24
C LEU A 94 14.83 1.51 -7.93
N LYS A 95 14.81 1.59 -9.26
CA LYS A 95 13.58 1.65 -10.05
C LYS A 95 12.70 0.43 -9.80
N LYS A 96 13.27 -0.78 -9.78
CA LYS A 96 12.55 -2.02 -9.47
C LYS A 96 11.91 -1.96 -8.07
N TYR A 97 12.65 -1.52 -7.05
CA TYR A 97 12.10 -1.40 -5.70
C TYR A 97 11.02 -0.31 -5.56
N LEU A 98 11.12 0.79 -6.31
CA LEU A 98 10.09 1.83 -6.34
C LEU A 98 8.81 1.35 -7.03
N GLU A 99 8.94 0.58 -8.11
CA GLU A 99 7.80 -0.04 -8.79
C GLU A 99 7.06 -1.01 -7.85
N LEU A 100 7.81 -1.86 -7.15
CA LEU A 100 7.24 -2.73 -6.11
C LEU A 100 6.54 -1.92 -5.01
N ALA A 101 7.08 -0.77 -4.61
CA ALA A 101 6.46 0.13 -3.63
C ALA A 101 5.09 0.63 -4.06
N ASN A 102 4.96 0.99 -5.34
CA ASN A 102 3.68 1.42 -5.88
C ASN A 102 2.70 0.26 -5.92
N GLN A 103 3.13 -0.93 -6.37
CA GLN A 103 2.27 -2.11 -6.42
C GLN A 103 1.73 -2.49 -5.02
N THR A 104 2.57 -2.47 -3.99
CA THR A 104 2.14 -2.79 -2.62
C THR A 104 1.24 -1.70 -2.02
N LYS A 105 1.47 -0.43 -2.37
CA LYS A 105 0.59 0.68 -1.96
C LYS A 105 -0.79 0.59 -2.61
N GLU A 106 -0.85 0.30 -3.90
CA GLU A 106 -2.10 0.08 -4.62
C GLU A 106 -2.88 -1.08 -3.99
N MET A 107 -2.19 -2.19 -3.72
CA MET A 107 -2.80 -3.34 -3.06
C MET A 107 -3.33 -3.03 -1.65
N ALA A 108 -2.63 -2.19 -0.88
CA ALA A 108 -3.09 -1.81 0.46
C ALA A 108 -4.43 -1.07 0.39
N ASN A 109 -4.58 -0.14 -0.56
CA ASN A 109 -5.84 0.56 -0.80
C ASN A 109 -6.94 -0.41 -1.26
N GLU A 110 -6.60 -1.37 -2.11
CA GLU A 110 -7.54 -2.39 -2.57
C GLU A 110 -7.97 -3.32 -1.40
N LEU A 111 -7.08 -3.72 -0.49
CA LEU A 111 -7.42 -4.54 0.68
C LEU A 111 -8.28 -3.75 1.69
N GLU A 112 -8.11 -2.43 1.78
CA GLU A 112 -9.00 -1.56 2.56
C GLU A 112 -10.43 -1.54 2.00
N LEU A 113 -10.60 -1.67 0.67
CA LEU A 113 -11.92 -1.89 0.07
C LEU A 113 -12.48 -3.25 0.49
N ALA A 114 -11.68 -4.32 0.48
CA ALA A 114 -12.11 -5.64 0.92
C ALA A 114 -12.57 -5.66 2.39
N VAL A 115 -11.88 -4.94 3.28
CA VAL A 115 -12.30 -4.77 4.68
C VAL A 115 -13.68 -4.09 4.76
N ARG A 116 -13.95 -3.09 3.92
CA ARG A 116 -15.27 -2.44 3.87
C ARG A 116 -16.35 -3.38 3.36
N ILE A 117 -16.09 -4.14 2.30
CA ILE A 117 -17.02 -5.15 1.77
C ILE A 117 -17.33 -6.21 2.83
N CYS A 118 -16.33 -6.65 3.59
CA CYS A 118 -16.54 -7.58 4.71
C CYS A 118 -17.53 -7.00 5.74
N LYS A 119 -17.37 -5.73 6.14
CA LYS A 119 -18.30 -5.08 7.08
C LYS A 119 -19.73 -5.00 6.54
N GLU A 120 -19.89 -4.67 5.26
CA GLU A 120 -21.21 -4.67 4.60
C GLU A 120 -21.82 -6.08 4.56
N MET A 121 -21.02 -7.11 4.30
CA MET A 121 -21.46 -8.52 4.31
C MET A 121 -21.79 -9.06 5.71
N GLU A 122 -21.19 -8.50 6.76
CA GLU A 122 -21.50 -8.79 8.17
C GLU A 122 -22.90 -8.27 8.54
N GLU A 123 -23.24 -7.05 8.11
CA GLU A 123 -24.59 -6.47 8.28
C GLU A 123 -25.67 -7.30 7.54
N LEU A 124 -25.29 -8.04 6.51
CA LEU A 124 -26.18 -8.89 5.72
C LEU A 124 -26.30 -10.33 6.27
N GLU A 125 -25.71 -10.66 7.43
CA GLU A 125 -25.74 -11.98 8.08
C GLU A 125 -25.29 -13.13 7.14
N THR A 126 -24.20 -12.93 6.40
CA THR A 126 -23.65 -13.97 5.51
C THR A 126 -22.82 -15.01 6.27
N THR A 127 -22.93 -16.31 5.94
CA THR A 127 -22.23 -17.41 6.63
C THR A 127 -20.72 -17.49 6.36
N GLU A 128 -20.24 -16.86 5.28
CA GLU A 128 -18.85 -16.95 4.81
C GLU A 128 -17.98 -15.80 5.32
N ILE A 129 -18.57 -14.83 6.03
CA ILE A 129 -17.91 -13.59 6.42
C ILE A 129 -16.64 -13.81 7.26
N ALA A 130 -16.66 -14.77 8.19
CA ALA A 130 -15.51 -15.05 9.04
C ALA A 130 -14.29 -15.52 8.24
N VAL A 131 -14.52 -16.30 7.17
CA VAL A 131 -13.44 -16.79 6.30
C VAL A 131 -12.82 -15.63 5.52
N PHE A 132 -13.65 -14.76 4.96
CA PHE A 132 -13.18 -13.58 4.23
C PHE A 132 -12.48 -12.56 5.12
N SER A 133 -13.00 -12.30 6.33
CA SER A 133 -12.37 -11.39 7.29
C SER A 133 -11.00 -11.89 7.70
N ASN A 134 -10.89 -13.16 8.13
CA ASN A 134 -9.61 -13.76 8.52
C ASN A 134 -8.59 -13.74 7.38
N LYS A 135 -9.02 -14.05 6.15
CA LYS A 135 -8.14 -14.00 4.97
C LYS A 135 -7.68 -12.57 4.66
N THR A 136 -8.56 -11.59 4.80
CA THR A 136 -8.25 -10.17 4.57
C THR A 136 -7.29 -9.63 5.62
N GLU A 137 -7.47 -10.00 6.90
CA GLU A 137 -6.55 -9.66 8.00
C GLU A 137 -5.15 -10.23 7.75
N LEU A 138 -5.06 -11.52 7.44
CA LEU A 138 -3.78 -12.18 7.15
C LEU A 138 -3.05 -11.53 5.96
N LEU A 139 -3.75 -11.23 4.87
CA LEU A 139 -3.15 -10.56 3.71
C LEU A 139 -2.69 -9.13 4.05
N ASN A 140 -3.40 -8.41 4.91
CA ASN A 140 -2.98 -7.09 5.38
C ASN A 140 -1.70 -7.17 6.22
N GLU A 141 -1.57 -8.16 7.11
CA GLU A 141 -0.36 -8.37 7.91
C GLU A 141 0.85 -8.73 7.05
N GLU A 142 0.67 -9.63 6.07
CA GLU A 142 1.72 -9.98 5.11
C GLU A 142 2.15 -8.76 4.30
N LEU A 143 1.18 -7.99 3.78
CA LEU A 143 1.46 -6.78 3.01
C LEU A 143 2.14 -5.68 3.85
N ALA A 144 1.73 -5.51 5.12
CA ALA A 144 2.38 -4.59 6.04
C ALA A 144 3.86 -4.96 6.28
N THR A 145 4.13 -6.26 6.42
CA THR A 145 5.49 -6.79 6.53
C THR A 145 6.32 -6.50 5.27
N LEU A 146 5.76 -6.75 4.09
CA LEU A 146 6.42 -6.43 2.80
C LEU A 146 6.71 -4.93 2.69
N ASN A 147 5.73 -4.08 3.00
CA ASN A 147 5.87 -2.62 2.96
C ASN A 147 6.98 -2.12 3.89
N ARG A 148 7.06 -2.69 5.10
CA ARG A 148 8.13 -2.37 6.06
C ARG A 148 9.50 -2.75 5.51
N ASN A 149 9.65 -3.97 4.99
CA ASN A 149 10.91 -4.46 4.44
C ASN A 149 11.36 -3.66 3.22
N LEU A 150 10.42 -3.34 2.33
CA LEU A 150 10.65 -2.51 1.17
C LEU A 150 11.10 -1.09 1.56
N SER A 151 10.44 -0.51 2.56
CA SER A 151 10.78 0.82 3.09
C SER A 151 12.21 0.84 3.64
N LEU A 152 12.64 -0.21 4.36
CA LEU A 152 14.01 -0.34 4.85
C LEU A 152 15.02 -0.41 3.70
N LYS A 153 14.75 -1.22 2.66
CA LYS A 153 15.64 -1.30 1.48
C LYS A 153 15.73 0.03 0.75
N LEU A 154 14.59 0.70 0.51
CA LEU A 154 14.56 2.01 -0.14
C LEU A 154 15.26 3.08 0.68
N LYS A 155 15.20 3.01 2.02
CA LYS A 155 15.91 3.92 2.92
C LYS A 155 17.42 3.85 2.72
N ILE A 156 17.97 2.66 2.46
CA ILE A 156 19.39 2.44 2.20
C ILE A 156 19.76 2.77 0.75
N LEU A 157 18.95 2.30 -0.21
CA LEU A 157 19.28 2.36 -1.62
C LEU A 157 19.22 3.78 -2.20
N LYS A 158 18.30 4.63 -1.74
CA LYS A 158 18.19 6.02 -2.21
C LYS A 158 19.45 6.85 -1.91
N PRO A 159 19.97 6.90 -0.67
CA PRO A 159 21.24 7.57 -0.38
C PRO A 159 22.44 6.96 -1.13
N TYR A 160 22.45 5.64 -1.33
CA TYR A 160 23.52 4.98 -2.08
C TYR A 160 23.59 5.47 -3.53
N VAL A 161 22.47 5.48 -4.23
CA VAL A 161 22.37 5.98 -5.61
C VAL A 161 22.76 7.46 -5.68
N ALA A 162 22.29 8.28 -4.73
CA ALA A 162 22.65 9.70 -4.69
C ALA A 162 24.16 9.92 -4.49
N PHE A 163 24.79 9.12 -3.62
CA PHE A 163 26.23 9.13 -3.43
C PHE A 163 26.99 8.77 -4.71
N LEU A 164 26.60 7.70 -5.40
CA LEU A 164 27.26 7.27 -6.64
C LEU A 164 27.16 8.32 -7.74
N LYS A 165 25.98 8.92 -7.95
CA LYS A 165 25.79 10.03 -8.90
C LYS A 165 26.71 11.20 -8.57
N SER A 166 26.75 11.58 -7.30
CA SER A 166 27.60 12.68 -6.85
C SER A 166 29.09 12.36 -7.03
N SER A 167 29.49 11.10 -6.82
CA SER A 167 30.84 10.60 -7.04
C SER A 167 31.25 10.66 -8.52
N ASP A 168 30.36 10.27 -9.43
CA ASP A 168 30.60 10.35 -10.87
C ASP A 168 30.71 11.81 -11.35
N GLU A 169 29.81 12.67 -10.87
CA GLU A 169 29.81 14.10 -11.18
C GLU A 169 31.11 14.79 -10.71
N VAL A 170 31.50 14.56 -9.45
CA VAL A 170 32.71 15.19 -8.90
C VAL A 170 33.99 14.63 -9.54
N GLY A 171 34.01 13.35 -9.90
CA GLY A 171 35.11 12.75 -10.65
C GLY A 171 35.31 13.42 -12.01
N ASN A 172 34.21 13.66 -12.74
CA ASN A 172 34.25 14.36 -14.02
C ASN A 172 34.69 15.82 -13.87
N ASP A 173 34.22 16.53 -12.84
CA ASP A 173 34.62 17.92 -12.61
C ASP A 173 36.09 18.04 -12.19
N ALA A 174 36.58 17.11 -11.36
CA ALA A 174 38.00 17.05 -10.99
C ALA A 174 38.89 16.77 -12.21
N GLN A 175 38.44 15.91 -13.13
CA GLN A 175 39.16 15.61 -14.36
C GLN A 175 39.22 16.84 -15.29
N LYS A 176 38.10 17.57 -15.49
CA LYS A 176 38.08 18.83 -16.24
C LYS A 176 39.01 19.88 -15.66
N LEU A 177 39.03 19.99 -14.33
CA LEU A 177 39.91 20.92 -13.62
C LEU A 177 41.38 20.57 -13.83
N LYS A 178 41.72 19.27 -13.76
CA LYS A 178 43.07 18.78 -14.07
C LYS A 178 43.47 19.12 -15.50
N GLU A 179 42.59 18.89 -16.48
CA GLU A 179 42.84 19.22 -17.88
C GLU A 179 43.06 20.72 -18.08
N PHE A 180 42.28 21.56 -17.41
CA PHE A 180 42.44 23.02 -17.43
C PHE A 180 43.85 23.46 -16.96
N TYR A 181 44.36 22.88 -15.88
CA TYR A 181 45.70 23.23 -15.35
C TYR A 181 46.87 22.67 -16.17
N ILE A 182 46.67 21.58 -16.93
CA ILE A 182 47.71 20.96 -17.75
C ILE A 182 47.79 21.60 -19.16
N SER A 183 46.73 22.30 -19.59
CA SER A 183 46.67 22.97 -20.89
C SER A 183 47.64 24.15 -20.94
N GLU A 184 48.45 24.24 -22.00
CA GLU A 184 49.49 25.26 -22.17
C GLU A 184 48.88 26.68 -22.30
N PRO A 185 49.41 27.72 -21.62
CA PRO A 185 48.85 29.06 -21.72
C PRO A 185 49.14 29.67 -23.10
N ALA A 186 48.09 30.16 -23.77
CA ALA A 186 48.24 30.95 -24.99
C ALA A 186 48.99 32.28 -24.70
N GLU A 187 49.82 32.73 -25.64
CA GLU A 187 50.87 33.77 -25.55
C GLU A 187 50.44 35.22 -25.16
N ASP A 188 49.43 35.46 -24.32
CA ASP A 188 48.92 36.80 -24.01
C ASP A 188 48.86 37.07 -22.49
N ILE A 189 49.78 37.92 -22.00
CA ILE A 189 50.73 37.50 -20.94
C ILE A 189 50.42 37.92 -19.49
N GLU A 190 49.51 38.83 -19.15
CA GLU A 190 49.44 39.26 -17.72
C GLU A 190 48.03 39.47 -17.15
N ALA A 191 47.26 40.44 -17.64
CA ALA A 191 45.90 40.68 -17.13
C ALA A 191 44.94 39.51 -17.43
N LYS A 192 45.15 38.85 -18.57
CA LYS A 192 44.41 37.64 -18.97
C LYS A 192 44.78 36.45 -18.09
N ASN A 193 46.04 36.35 -17.67
CA ASN A 193 46.54 35.31 -16.77
C ASN A 193 46.00 35.47 -15.34
N GLU A 194 45.88 36.69 -14.83
CA GLU A 194 45.30 36.91 -13.49
C GLU A 194 43.80 36.60 -13.43
N ALA A 195 43.03 37.00 -14.44
CA ALA A 195 41.62 36.61 -14.56
C ALA A 195 41.42 35.10 -14.77
N LEU A 196 42.31 34.45 -15.54
CA LEU A 196 42.35 32.99 -15.70
C LEU A 196 42.66 32.28 -14.38
N LEU A 197 43.65 32.77 -13.62
CA LEU A 197 44.03 32.24 -12.32
C LEU A 197 42.90 32.38 -11.29
N GLN A 198 42.24 33.53 -11.23
CA GLN A 198 41.08 33.73 -10.35
C GLN A 198 39.90 32.82 -10.72
N SER A 199 39.67 32.60 -12.02
CA SER A 199 38.68 31.64 -12.51
C SER A 199 39.05 30.20 -12.11
N ALA A 200 40.33 29.84 -12.22
CA ALA A 200 40.85 28.53 -11.84
C ALA A 200 40.72 28.26 -10.33
N ASP A 201 41.02 29.26 -9.50
CA ASP A 201 40.88 29.19 -8.05
C ASP A 201 39.41 29.05 -7.65
N ALA A 202 38.50 29.78 -8.28
CA ALA A 202 37.07 29.63 -8.07
C ALA A 202 36.58 28.22 -8.44
N GLN A 203 37.02 27.66 -9.56
CA GLN A 203 36.69 26.29 -9.96
C GLN A 203 37.25 25.26 -8.98
N TRP A 204 38.47 25.46 -8.49
CA TRP A 204 39.08 24.61 -7.47
C TRP A 204 38.26 24.58 -6.18
N HIS A 205 37.84 25.74 -5.69
CA HIS A 205 36.96 25.83 -4.51
C HIS A 205 35.61 25.14 -4.73
N ILE A 206 35.02 25.23 -5.92
CA ILE A 206 33.77 24.54 -6.26
C ILE A 206 33.96 23.02 -6.21
N VAL A 207 35.02 22.49 -6.84
CA VAL A 207 35.30 21.06 -6.84
C VAL A 207 35.58 20.55 -5.43
N LEU A 208 36.38 21.27 -4.62
CA LEU A 208 36.61 20.92 -3.22
C LEU A 208 35.32 20.84 -2.40
N LYS A 209 34.42 21.81 -2.55
CA LYS A 209 33.11 21.77 -1.87
C LYS A 209 32.29 20.56 -2.29
N LYS A 210 32.30 20.21 -3.57
CA LYS A 210 31.64 19.00 -4.08
C LYS A 210 32.25 17.74 -3.47
N ILE A 211 33.57 17.61 -3.43
CA ILE A 211 34.27 16.46 -2.84
C ILE A 211 33.85 16.27 -1.37
N ILE A 212 33.88 17.34 -0.56
CA ILE A 212 33.49 17.28 0.86
C ILE A 212 32.02 16.88 0.99
N SER A 213 31.13 17.44 0.15
CA SER A 213 29.72 17.08 0.12
C SER A 213 29.51 15.60 -0.20
N THR A 214 30.17 15.08 -1.24
CA THR A 214 30.11 13.67 -1.63
C THR A 214 30.67 12.76 -0.54
N GLN A 215 31.77 13.14 0.12
CA GLN A 215 32.34 12.40 1.24
C GLN A 215 31.37 12.33 2.43
N ASN A 216 30.70 13.44 2.75
CA ASN A 216 29.68 13.48 3.79
C ASN A 216 28.51 12.54 3.44
N MET A 217 28.03 12.54 2.19
CA MET A 217 26.99 11.59 1.74
C MET A 217 27.43 10.13 1.94
N GLY A 218 28.68 9.80 1.62
CA GLY A 218 29.23 8.47 1.83
C GLY A 218 29.29 8.09 3.32
N HIS A 219 29.71 9.03 4.18
CA HIS A 219 29.75 8.82 5.62
C HIS A 219 28.34 8.61 6.21
N ASP A 220 27.39 9.45 5.83
CA ASP A 220 25.99 9.37 6.24
C ASP A 220 25.36 8.04 5.81
N PHE A 221 25.65 7.59 4.58
CA PHE A 221 25.22 6.28 4.09
C PHE A 221 25.77 5.14 4.96
N LEU A 222 27.07 5.13 5.25
CA LEU A 222 27.68 4.09 6.08
C LEU A 222 27.09 4.07 7.51
N ASN A 223 26.84 5.24 8.09
CA ASN A 223 26.19 5.36 9.39
C ASN A 223 24.75 4.86 9.37
N LEU A 224 24.00 5.17 8.31
CA LEU A 224 22.66 4.66 8.11
C LEU A 224 22.62 3.14 8.04
N VAL A 225 23.52 2.51 7.27
CA VAL A 225 23.62 1.05 7.15
C VAL A 225 23.89 0.42 8.52
N LYS A 226 24.85 0.96 9.28
CA LYS A 226 25.14 0.51 10.65
C LYS A 226 23.91 0.59 11.54
N MET A 227 23.18 1.71 11.51
CA MET A 227 21.97 1.91 12.31
C MET A 227 20.85 0.92 11.93
N VAL A 228 20.65 0.67 10.63
CA VAL A 228 19.62 -0.28 10.18
C VAL A 228 19.99 -1.71 10.61
N ASN A 229 21.25 -2.12 10.46
CA ASN A 229 21.72 -3.44 10.90
C ASN A 229 21.59 -3.62 12.42
N ASN A 230 21.98 -2.63 13.22
CA ASN A 230 21.85 -2.70 14.67
C ASN A 230 20.39 -2.85 15.10
N ASN A 231 19.46 -2.13 14.46
CA ASN A 231 18.02 -2.28 14.72
C ASN A 231 17.49 -3.66 14.33
N LEU A 232 18.00 -4.26 13.25
CA LEU A 232 17.63 -5.63 12.87
C LEU A 232 18.11 -6.64 13.91
N ILE A 233 19.35 -6.51 14.39
CA ILE A 233 19.93 -7.39 15.42
C ILE A 233 19.13 -7.32 16.73
N MET A 234 18.87 -6.11 17.24
CA MET A 234 18.08 -5.94 18.48
C MET A 234 16.66 -6.52 18.36
N ASN A 235 16.03 -6.40 17.19
CA ASN A 235 14.70 -6.97 16.97
C ASN A 235 14.73 -8.51 17.00
N VAL A 236 15.78 -9.14 16.47
CA VAL A 236 15.95 -10.60 16.53
C VAL A 236 16.16 -11.07 17.97
N GLU A 237 17.02 -10.39 18.72
CA GLU A 237 17.28 -10.72 20.14
C GLU A 237 16.01 -10.63 21.01
N ASN A 238 15.19 -9.60 20.79
CA ASN A 238 13.91 -9.45 21.50
C ASN A 238 12.90 -10.55 21.13
N VAL A 239 12.86 -10.99 19.87
CA VAL A 239 11.95 -12.08 19.44
C VAL A 239 12.38 -13.42 20.06
N VAL A 240 13.69 -13.71 20.09
CA VAL A 240 14.23 -14.94 20.71
C VAL A 240 13.88 -15.00 22.20
N GLN A 241 14.03 -13.89 22.94
CA GLN A 241 13.67 -13.83 24.36
C GLN A 241 12.17 -14.00 24.64
N VAL A 242 11.30 -13.64 23.69
CA VAL A 242 9.84 -13.82 23.83
C VAL A 242 9.42 -15.26 23.55
N THR A 243 10.12 -15.96 22.66
CA THR A 243 9.81 -17.37 22.31
C THR A 243 10.41 -18.41 23.27
N GLU A 244 11.34 -18.03 24.16
CA GLU A 244 11.95 -18.91 25.17
C GLU A 244 11.24 -18.87 26.54
N ARG A 245 10.04 -18.30 26.64
CA ARG A 245 9.24 -18.23 27.88
C ARG A 245 8.06 -19.20 27.92
#